data_AF-E4MZL6-F1
#
_entry.id   AF-E4MZL6-F1
#
_cell.length_a   1.000
_cell.length_b   1.000
_cell.length_c   1.000
_cell.angle_alpha   90.00
_cell.angle_beta   90.00
_cell.angle_gamma   90.00
#
_symmetry.space_group_name_H-M   'P 1'
#
loop_
_entity.id
_entity.type
_entity.pdbx_description
1 polymer ?
#
loop_
_entity_poly.entity_id
_entity_poly.type
_entity_poly.pdbx_seq_one_letter_code
_entity_poly.pdbx_strand_id
1 'polypeptide(L)'
;MGNGLSGKRHGETGGRIMDLIGDIKHLAGDAVKVVEDVVMAPAEIAHWALSKMFGDADAELNKIAQELAELGKQVDALGRDVSSVLGSLHWHGRAADAFTAHAQGRVRELNTVADELGQLSGSVKQLANVL
;
A
#
# COMPACT_ATOMS: atom_id res chain seq x y z
N MET A 1 42.99 28.66 -6.93
CA MET A 1 43.63 27.33 -6.97
C MET A 1 43.39 26.69 -5.60
N GLY A 2 42.59 25.65 -5.39
CA GLY A 2 41.71 24.85 -6.25
C GLY A 2 40.77 23.99 -5.39
N ASN A 3 39.66 23.59 -6.01
CA ASN A 3 38.79 22.40 -5.83
C ASN A 3 38.70 21.72 -4.45
N GLY A 4 37.53 21.32 -3.96
CA GLY A 4 36.22 21.24 -4.59
C GLY A 4 35.26 20.53 -3.63
N LEU A 5 34.08 21.14 -3.44
CA LEU A 5 32.96 20.54 -2.73
C LEU A 5 32.34 19.47 -3.63
N SER A 6 32.63 18.20 -3.37
CA SER A 6 31.95 17.08 -4.02
C SER A 6 30.90 16.51 -3.07
N GLY A 7 29.64 16.85 -3.33
CA GLY A 7 28.49 16.31 -2.64
C GLY A 7 28.33 14.82 -2.92
N LYS A 8 28.45 13.98 -1.88
CA LYS A 8 27.97 12.60 -1.93
C LYS A 8 26.48 12.58 -1.58
N ARG A 9 25.64 12.80 -2.59
CA ARG A 9 24.23 12.41 -2.58
C ARG A 9 23.95 11.56 -3.82
N HIS A 10 24.12 10.25 -3.72
CA HIS A 10 23.34 9.21 -4.43
C HIS A 10 24.06 7.86 -4.32
N GLY A 11 23.37 6.85 -3.82
CA GLY A 11 23.86 5.47 -3.84
C GLY A 11 23.09 4.45 -2.99
N GLU A 12 22.25 4.86 -2.03
CA GLU A 12 21.60 3.91 -1.10
C GLU A 12 20.44 3.11 -1.71
N THR A 13 19.81 3.60 -2.78
CA THR A 13 18.67 2.91 -3.40
C THR A 13 19.09 1.76 -4.32
N GLY A 14 20.28 1.85 -4.93
CA GLY A 14 20.80 0.82 -5.85
C GLY A 14 21.32 -0.43 -5.13
N GLY A 15 21.95 -0.25 -3.96
CA GLY A 15 22.45 -1.35 -3.13
C GLY A 15 21.30 -2.24 -2.61
N ARG A 16 20.26 -1.62 -2.02
CA ARG A 16 19.11 -2.35 -1.47
C ARG A 16 18.36 -3.19 -2.50
N ILE A 17 18.28 -2.73 -3.75
CA ILE A 17 17.62 -3.48 -4.83
C ILE A 17 18.51 -4.66 -5.27
N MET A 18 19.82 -4.47 -5.37
CA MET A 18 20.74 -5.58 -5.68
C MET A 18 20.78 -6.63 -4.56
N ASP A 19 20.73 -6.19 -3.31
CA ASP A 19 20.68 -7.08 -2.14
C ASP A 19 19.38 -7.90 -2.14
N LEU A 20 18.22 -7.25 -2.36
CA LEU A 20 16.92 -7.92 -2.49
C LEU A 20 16.89 -8.92 -3.65
N ILE A 21 17.49 -8.59 -4.81
CA ILE A 21 17.58 -9.50 -5.95
C ILE A 21 18.51 -10.69 -5.64
N GLY A 22 19.58 -10.47 -4.87
CA GLY A 22 20.47 -11.51 -4.38
C GLY A 22 19.74 -12.50 -3.47
N ASP A 23 18.98 -11.97 -2.51
CA ASP A 23 18.21 -12.77 -1.55
C ASP A 23 17.11 -13.58 -2.24
N ILE A 24 16.39 -13.01 -3.22
CA ILE A 24 15.38 -13.72 -4.03
C ILE A 24 16.00 -14.89 -4.81
N LYS A 25 17.21 -14.72 -5.37
CA LYS A 25 17.90 -15.80 -6.11
C LYS A 25 18.32 -16.95 -5.21
N HIS A 26 18.81 -16.65 -4.01
CA HIS A 26 19.14 -17.68 -3.03
C HIS A 26 17.88 -18.39 -2.52
N LEU A 27 16.77 -17.66 -2.35
CA LEU A 27 15.47 -18.21 -1.97
C LEU A 27 14.94 -19.24 -2.97
N ALA A 28 14.99 -18.89 -4.26
CA ALA A 28 14.55 -19.78 -5.33
C ALA A 28 15.37 -21.08 -5.36
N GLY A 29 16.67 -21.00 -5.04
CA GLY A 29 17.55 -22.15 -4.92
C GLY A 29 17.21 -23.06 -3.73
N ASP A 30 16.83 -22.49 -2.59
CA ASP A 30 16.42 -23.26 -1.40
C ASP A 30 15.02 -23.86 -1.54
N ALA A 31 14.10 -23.18 -2.22
CA ALA A 31 12.74 -23.66 -2.50
C ALA A 31 12.76 -24.98 -3.28
N VAL A 32 13.62 -25.05 -4.29
CA VAL A 32 13.76 -26.22 -5.17
C VAL A 32 14.31 -27.42 -4.40
N LYS A 33 15.29 -27.20 -3.50
CA LYS A 33 15.87 -28.27 -2.68
C LYS A 33 14.89 -28.85 -1.66
N VAL A 34 14.06 -28.02 -1.04
CA VAL A 34 13.06 -28.51 -0.06
C VAL A 34 11.91 -29.23 -0.76
N VAL A 35 11.51 -28.84 -1.98
CA VAL A 35 10.53 -29.59 -2.78
C VAL A 35 11.07 -30.96 -3.21
N GLU A 36 12.37 -31.10 -3.43
CA GLU A 36 13.01 -32.40 -3.67
C GLU A 36 12.99 -33.32 -2.43
N ASP A 37 13.12 -32.76 -1.23
CA ASP A 37 13.20 -33.52 0.03
C ASP A 37 11.85 -33.66 0.79
N VAL A 38 10.84 -32.83 0.51
CA VAL A 38 9.54 -32.77 1.21
C VAL A 38 8.40 -32.51 0.23
N VAL A 39 7.43 -33.43 0.17
CA VAL A 39 6.17 -33.22 -0.58
C VAL A 39 5.29 -32.24 0.20
N MET A 40 5.48 -30.94 -0.03
CA MET A 40 4.64 -29.88 0.53
C MET A 40 3.39 -29.63 -0.33
N ALA A 41 2.28 -29.28 0.30
CA ALA A 41 1.08 -28.84 -0.40
C ALA A 41 1.29 -27.44 -1.03
N PRO A 42 0.57 -27.07 -2.11
CA PRO A 42 0.75 -25.76 -2.77
C PRO A 42 0.59 -24.55 -1.85
N ALA A 43 -0.30 -24.61 -0.85
CA ALA A 43 -0.48 -23.55 0.14
C ALA A 43 0.74 -23.41 1.07
N GLU A 44 1.33 -24.53 1.48
CA GLU A 44 2.54 -24.57 2.31
C GLU A 44 3.76 -24.00 1.57
N ILE A 45 3.86 -24.23 0.25
CA ILE A 45 4.91 -23.64 -0.60
C ILE A 45 4.77 -22.12 -0.65
N ALA A 46 3.54 -21.60 -0.82
CA ALA A 46 3.28 -20.17 -0.84
C ALA A 46 3.60 -19.51 0.51
N HIS A 47 3.15 -20.13 1.61
CA HIS A 47 3.43 -19.67 2.97
C HIS A 47 4.94 -19.63 3.26
N TRP A 48 5.66 -20.71 2.95
CA TRP A 48 7.11 -20.78 3.15
C TRP A 48 7.85 -19.71 2.32
N ALA A 49 7.50 -19.55 1.05
CA ALA A 49 8.16 -18.58 0.17
C ALA A 49 7.95 -17.15 0.67
N LEU A 50 6.73 -16.83 1.12
CA LEU A 50 6.38 -15.50 1.62
C LEU A 50 6.99 -15.22 3.00
N SER A 51 6.99 -16.19 3.92
CA SER A 51 7.71 -16.09 5.20
C SER A 51 9.21 -15.85 5.01
N LYS A 52 9.81 -16.47 3.99
CA LYS A 52 11.23 -16.29 3.66
C LYS A 52 11.54 -14.93 3.04
N MET A 53 10.62 -14.35 2.26
CA MET A 53 10.79 -13.02 1.64
C MET A 53 10.49 -11.88 2.61
N PHE A 54 9.50 -12.04 3.49
CA PHE A 54 8.93 -10.95 4.28
C PHE A 54 9.08 -11.14 5.80
N GLY A 55 9.65 -12.26 6.26
CA GLY A 55 9.75 -12.57 7.70
C GLY A 55 8.41 -13.05 8.24
N ASP A 56 7.90 -12.43 9.31
CA ASP A 56 6.52 -12.67 9.77
C ASP A 56 5.54 -11.99 8.80
N ALA A 57 5.37 -12.61 7.63
CA ALA A 57 4.56 -12.10 6.53
C ALA A 57 3.10 -11.90 6.98
N ASP A 58 2.60 -12.77 7.85
CA ASP A 58 1.22 -12.71 8.34
C ASP A 58 1.02 -11.51 9.25
N ALA A 59 1.95 -11.26 10.19
CA ALA A 59 1.88 -10.09 11.06
C ALA A 59 1.95 -8.79 10.25
N GLU A 60 2.85 -8.70 9.26
CA GLU A 60 2.97 -7.47 8.46
C GLU A 60 1.83 -7.26 7.48
N LEU A 61 1.30 -8.31 6.85
CA LEU A 61 0.10 -8.19 6.04
C LEU A 61 -1.11 -7.77 6.89
N ASN A 62 -1.26 -8.32 8.10
CA ASN A 62 -2.31 -7.89 9.03
C ASN A 62 -2.17 -6.41 9.42
N LYS A 63 -0.94 -5.94 9.69
CA LYS A 63 -0.66 -4.54 9.98
C LYS A 63 -0.99 -3.63 8.79
N ILE A 64 -0.52 -3.98 7.59
CA ILE A 64 -0.82 -3.24 6.35
C ILE A 64 -2.34 -3.14 6.15
N ALA A 65 -3.07 -4.25 6.34
CA ALA A 65 -4.51 -4.21 6.23
C ALA A 65 -5.17 -3.29 7.26
N GLN A 66 -4.66 -3.22 8.50
CA GLN A 66 -5.16 -2.28 9.50
C GLN A 66 -4.88 -0.83 9.11
N GLU A 67 -3.66 -0.53 8.63
CA GLU A 67 -3.29 0.80 8.15
C GLU A 67 -4.15 1.25 6.97
N LEU A 68 -4.42 0.37 6.01
CA LEU A 68 -5.31 0.64 4.87
C LEU A 68 -6.75 0.91 5.32
N ALA A 69 -7.26 0.13 6.28
CA ALA A 69 -8.60 0.33 6.82
C ALA A 69 -8.71 1.69 7.55
N GLU A 70 -7.67 2.06 8.30
CA GLU A 70 -7.64 3.34 9.00
C GLU A 70 -7.52 4.52 8.03
N LEU A 71 -6.69 4.40 6.99
CA LEU A 71 -6.62 5.39 5.93
C LEU A 71 -7.97 5.56 5.22
N GLY A 72 -8.68 4.47 4.93
CA GLY A 72 -10.01 4.51 4.34
C GLY A 72 -11.00 5.32 5.19
N LYS A 73 -11.00 5.13 6.53
CA LYS A 73 -11.83 5.93 7.44
C LYS A 73 -11.45 7.41 7.45
N GLN A 74 -10.15 7.72 7.41
CA GLN A 74 -9.69 9.12 7.37
C GLN A 74 -10.12 9.82 6.08
N VAL A 75 -10.09 9.10 4.95
CA VAL A 75 -10.57 9.63 3.66
C VAL A 75 -12.09 9.84 3.67
N ASP A 76 -12.87 8.90 4.20
CA ASP A 76 -14.33 9.06 4.38
C ASP A 76 -14.66 10.26 5.30
N ALA A 77 -13.95 10.41 6.41
CA ALA A 77 -14.10 11.55 7.30
C ALA A 77 -13.81 12.88 6.58
N LEU A 78 -12.72 12.95 5.80
CA LEU A 78 -12.40 14.12 4.98
C LEU A 78 -13.52 14.43 3.97
N GLY A 79 -14.07 13.40 3.31
CA GLY A 79 -15.19 13.57 2.38
C GLY A 79 -16.42 14.20 3.05
N ARG A 80 -16.72 13.78 4.28
CA ARG A 80 -17.83 14.33 5.09
C ARG A 80 -17.55 15.77 5.52
N ASP A 81 -16.34 16.07 5.97
CA ASP A 81 -15.95 17.43 6.37
C ASP A 81 -16.06 18.41 5.21
N VAL A 82 -15.56 18.02 4.03
CA VAL A 82 -15.70 18.82 2.80
C VAL A 82 -17.17 19.02 2.45
N SER A 83 -17.98 17.96 2.50
CA SER A 83 -19.42 18.04 2.24
C SER A 83 -20.14 19.01 3.20
N SER A 84 -19.78 18.97 4.49
CA SER A 84 -20.30 19.88 5.51
C SER A 84 -19.94 21.33 5.22
N VAL A 85 -18.67 21.60 4.87
CA VAL A 85 -18.21 22.95 4.50
C VAL A 85 -18.97 23.45 3.27
N LEU A 86 -19.14 22.60 2.24
CA LEU A 86 -19.89 22.95 1.04
C LEU A 86 -21.36 23.30 1.37
N GLY A 87 -21.99 22.56 2.28
CA GLY A 87 -23.35 22.84 2.73
C GLY A 87 -23.50 24.16 3.51
N SER A 88 -22.41 24.68 4.07
CA SER A 88 -22.38 25.94 4.82
C SER A 88 -22.03 27.18 3.98
N LEU A 89 -21.71 27.00 2.69
CA LEU A 89 -21.33 28.12 1.82
C LEU A 89 -22.54 28.99 1.48
N HIS A 90 -22.52 30.24 1.94
CA HIS A 90 -23.47 31.29 1.55
C HIS A 90 -22.95 32.12 0.37
N TRP A 91 -22.49 31.43 -0.68
CA TRP A 91 -21.98 32.03 -1.92
C TRP A 91 -22.88 31.63 -3.09
N HIS A 92 -23.30 32.61 -3.91
CA HIS A 92 -24.31 32.41 -4.95
C HIS A 92 -23.86 32.92 -6.32
N GLY A 93 -24.49 32.38 -7.36
CA GLY A 93 -24.26 32.73 -8.76
C GLY A 93 -23.50 31.64 -9.52
N ARG A 94 -23.42 31.80 -10.84
CA ARG A 94 -22.93 30.73 -11.75
C ARG A 94 -21.53 30.19 -11.42
N ALA A 95 -20.64 31.04 -10.89
CA ALA A 95 -19.31 30.62 -10.46
C ALA A 95 -19.37 29.76 -9.18
N ALA A 96 -20.24 30.12 -8.23
CA ALA A 96 -20.48 29.35 -7.02
C ALA A 96 -21.09 27.99 -7.33
N ASP A 97 -22.06 27.95 -8.26
CA ASP A 97 -22.69 26.71 -8.71
C ASP A 97 -21.67 25.76 -9.35
N ALA A 98 -20.80 26.29 -10.23
CA ALA A 98 -19.74 25.52 -10.87
C ALA A 98 -18.71 24.97 -9.88
N PHE A 99 -18.29 25.81 -8.92
CA PHE A 99 -17.40 25.39 -7.84
C PHE A 99 -18.02 24.27 -6.99
N THR A 100 -19.28 24.45 -6.57
CA THR A 100 -20.00 23.48 -5.75
C THR A 100 -20.16 22.15 -6.47
N ALA A 101 -20.54 22.17 -7.76
CA ALA A 101 -20.65 20.97 -8.58
C ALA A 101 -19.30 20.23 -8.70
N HIS A 102 -18.21 20.95 -8.94
CA HIS A 102 -16.88 20.36 -9.01
C HIS A 102 -16.44 19.76 -7.68
N ALA A 103 -16.65 20.49 -6.58
CA ALA A 103 -16.29 20.03 -5.24
C ALA A 103 -17.12 18.81 -4.79
N GLN A 104 -18.41 18.76 -5.13
CA GLN A 104 -19.23 17.55 -4.94
C GLN A 104 -18.73 16.36 -5.76
N GLY A 105 -18.22 16.61 -6.98
CA GLY A 105 -17.52 15.59 -7.77
C GLY A 105 -16.31 15.03 -7.02
N ARG A 106 -15.48 15.92 -6.46
CA ARG A 106 -14.32 15.54 -5.64
C ARG A 106 -14.69 14.76 -4.37
N VAL A 107 -15.80 15.08 -3.71
CA VAL A 107 -16.30 14.31 -2.56
C VAL A 107 -16.68 12.89 -2.98
N ARG A 108 -17.33 12.71 -4.14
CA ARG A 108 -17.63 11.35 -4.65
C ARG A 108 -16.36 10.55 -4.92
N GLU A 109 -15.35 11.18 -5.51
CA GLU A 109 -14.04 10.53 -5.74
C GLU A 109 -13.37 10.12 -4.41
N LEU A 110 -13.44 10.96 -3.37
CA LEU A 110 -12.93 10.59 -2.03
C LEU A 110 -13.66 9.37 -1.47
N ASN A 111 -14.99 9.32 -1.60
CA ASN A 111 -15.77 8.16 -1.14
C ASN A 111 -15.38 6.88 -1.91
N THR A 112 -15.19 6.96 -3.23
CA THR A 112 -14.68 5.84 -4.02
C THR A 112 -13.31 5.36 -3.52
N VAL A 113 -12.38 6.28 -3.24
CA VAL A 113 -11.05 5.92 -2.71
C VAL A 113 -11.17 5.25 -1.33
N ALA A 114 -12.05 5.74 -0.46
CA ALA A 114 -12.29 5.11 0.85
C ALA A 114 -12.81 3.67 0.70
N ASP A 115 -13.73 3.43 -0.24
CA ASP A 115 -14.25 2.09 -0.54
C ASP A 115 -13.15 1.16 -1.10
N GLU A 116 -12.34 1.66 -2.03
CA GLU A 116 -11.21 0.92 -2.62
C GLU A 116 -10.17 0.53 -1.56
N LEU A 117 -9.85 1.44 -0.63
CA LEU A 117 -8.96 1.15 0.50
C LEU A 117 -9.54 0.07 1.43
N GLY A 118 -10.87 0.10 1.65
CA GLY A 118 -11.56 -0.94 2.41
C GLY A 118 -11.51 -2.31 1.71
N GLN A 119 -11.71 -2.36 0.40
CA GLN A 119 -11.60 -3.58 -0.39
C GLN A 119 -10.17 -4.12 -0.37
N LEU A 120 -9.16 -3.25 -0.57
CA LEU A 120 -7.76 -3.64 -0.54
C LEU A 120 -7.35 -4.19 0.84
N SER A 121 -7.77 -3.53 1.92
CA SER A 121 -7.59 -4.04 3.29
C SER A 121 -8.19 -5.45 3.45
N GLY A 122 -9.38 -5.68 2.92
CA GLY A 122 -10.03 -6.99 2.91
C GLY A 122 -9.23 -8.05 2.15
N SER A 123 -8.75 -7.73 0.94
CA SER A 123 -7.90 -8.62 0.14
C SER A 123 -6.58 -8.94 0.82
N VAL A 124 -5.94 -7.96 1.46
CA VAL A 124 -4.68 -8.16 2.20
C VAL A 124 -4.91 -9.06 3.42
N LYS A 125 -6.02 -8.91 4.15
CA LYS A 125 -6.39 -9.83 5.24
C LYS A 125 -6.64 -11.25 4.74
N GLN A 126 -7.30 -11.40 3.60
CA GLN A 126 -7.52 -12.72 3.02
C GLN A 126 -6.21 -13.38 2.65
N LEU A 127 -5.27 -12.62 2.07
CA LEU A 127 -3.93 -13.11 1.79
C LEU A 127 -3.23 -13.58 3.07
N ALA A 128 -3.27 -12.78 4.15
CA ALA A 128 -2.69 -13.15 5.44
C ALA A 128 -3.32 -14.39 6.11
N ASN A 129 -4.52 -14.82 5.68
CA ASN A 129 -5.22 -15.98 6.24
C ASN A 129 -5.07 -17.26 5.41
N VAL A 130 -4.53 -17.15 4.18
CA VAL A 130 -4.25 -18.30 3.31
C VAL A 130 -2.76 -18.63 3.25
N LEU A 131 -1.94 -17.73 3.78
CA LEU A 131 -0.65 -18.05 4.36
C LEU A 131 -0.95 -18.73 5.70
#